data_AF-A1A2I1-F1
#
_entry.id   AF-A1A2I1-F1
#
_cell.length_a   1.000
_cell.length_b   1.000
_cell.length_c   1.000
_cell.angle_alpha   90.00
_cell.angle_beta   90.00
_cell.angle_gamma   90.00
#
_symmetry.space_group_name_H-M   'P 1'
#
loop_
_entity.id
_entity.type
_entity.pdbx_description
1 polymer ?
#
loop_
_entity_poly.entity_id
_entity_poly.type
_entity_poly.pdbx_seq_one_letter_code
_entity_poly.pdbx_strand_id
1 'polypeptide(L)'
;MALLTPKDIREHTFQTVRFKEGYDVDEVDDFLDQVTETVEALGKQAVAGGQATQSLGPDVAGLNSKISELNAQIQSLQQENATLKSASEQAAGAGDQAAQAAQAAAAKLSEAEESNRALSSQNEQLKGQIDRLSAQVDQLTAQAAEAAGQADLGEQLTAVQHERDTFRAQTEDLSRQLASAQEQVVVAQRQKEQIDQLTAKLQEAQDQVAQAQQLTQEHAAQSQQQDAQVKQQAMQIQQLAQQLKDSQIREAQLREQVAKSEPSTETGSLQKIAGAAASANTEPERATAMLTLAMQLHDQYVDKGKAKAKEITEESQRKYEEIIGSANDYSNRTRSEADQYSTDTRANADNYLSGKTQDGDAYLAQKQQDGDAYLNQKTEEGDAYLAQKTEEGNAYLAGKQQDGDAYLEQKQQEGDAYFAQKQEEGDGYLAQKTQDADTYFSDKHTEADNYEAEVQKRAFDYDSKTRTAADDYAQQVRDNLETQTKVIEGNIKGLKQFETEYRARLTDFLGQLVNQVSDTNNYDQDPQDNND
;
A
#
# COMPACT_ATOMS: atom_id res chain seq x y z
N MET A 1 64.70 -33.17 12.85
CA MET A 1 66.08 -33.25 13.39
C MET A 1 66.13 -34.21 14.57
N ALA A 2 67.30 -34.48 15.15
CA ALA A 2 67.40 -35.14 16.45
C ALA A 2 67.01 -34.14 17.56
N LEU A 3 66.16 -34.54 18.49
CA LEU A 3 65.83 -33.75 19.68
C LEU A 3 67.03 -33.73 20.62
N LEU A 4 67.45 -32.56 21.11
CA LEU A 4 68.55 -32.48 22.07
C LEU A 4 68.16 -33.15 23.40
N THR A 5 69.03 -34.00 23.93
CA THR A 5 68.81 -34.55 25.28
C THR A 5 69.27 -33.55 26.34
N PRO A 6 68.78 -33.65 27.59
CA PRO A 6 69.29 -32.86 28.72
C PRO A 6 70.79 -33.07 29.01
N LYS A 7 71.41 -34.12 28.44
CA LYS A 7 72.85 -34.34 28.50
C LYS A 7 73.57 -33.48 27.47
N ASP A 8 73.09 -33.46 26.23
CA ASP A 8 73.65 -32.66 25.14
C ASP A 8 73.63 -31.16 25.47
N ILE A 9 72.55 -30.69 26.11
CA ILE A 9 72.44 -29.29 26.58
C ILE A 9 73.49 -28.94 27.65
N ARG A 10 73.86 -29.89 28.52
CA ARG A 10 74.83 -29.69 29.61
C ARG A 10 76.29 -29.85 29.18
N GLU A 11 76.52 -30.62 28.12
CA GLU A 11 77.85 -30.88 27.57
C GLU A 11 78.18 -29.94 26.38
N HIS A 12 77.24 -29.07 25.97
CA HIS A 12 77.47 -28.06 24.94
C HIS A 12 78.47 -26.98 25.40
N THR A 13 79.50 -26.74 24.60
CA THR A 13 80.52 -25.72 24.86
C THR A 13 80.62 -24.75 23.69
N PHE A 14 80.20 -23.51 23.90
CA PHE A 14 80.30 -22.43 22.91
C PHE A 14 81.76 -22.01 22.67
N GLN A 15 82.06 -21.58 21.45
CA GLN A 15 83.38 -21.07 21.09
C GLN A 15 83.55 -19.63 21.59
N THR A 16 84.78 -19.31 22.02
CA THR A 16 85.12 -17.97 22.52
C THR A 16 85.79 -17.13 21.44
N VAL A 17 85.33 -15.88 21.29
CA VAL A 17 85.76 -15.01 20.19
C VAL A 17 87.14 -14.43 20.51
N ARG A 18 88.15 -14.70 19.67
CA ARG A 18 89.59 -14.42 19.94
C ARG A 18 89.98 -12.98 20.34
N PHE A 19 89.10 -12.00 20.18
CA PHE A 19 89.40 -10.57 20.42
C PHE A 19 88.34 -9.82 21.24
N LYS A 20 87.38 -10.51 21.86
CA LYS A 20 86.42 -9.92 22.82
C LYS A 20 86.11 -10.94 23.92
N GLU A 21 85.90 -10.48 25.15
CA GLU A 21 85.36 -11.34 26.20
C GLU A 21 83.90 -11.67 25.87
N GLY A 22 83.65 -12.90 25.43
CA GLY A 22 82.32 -13.37 25.05
C GLY A 22 82.36 -14.68 24.26
N TYR A 23 81.20 -15.34 24.24
CA TYR A 23 80.91 -16.43 23.30
C TYR A 23 80.44 -15.85 21.97
N ASP A 24 80.46 -16.65 20.90
CA ASP A 24 79.86 -16.26 19.63
C ASP A 24 78.34 -16.14 19.80
N VAL A 25 77.76 -14.98 19.45
CA VAL A 25 76.35 -14.68 19.71
C VAL A 25 75.46 -15.48 18.76
N ASP A 26 75.88 -15.63 17.50
CA ASP A 26 75.13 -16.38 16.49
C ASP A 26 75.07 -17.88 16.86
N GLU A 27 76.15 -18.46 17.42
CA GLU A 27 76.20 -19.84 17.93
C GLU A 27 75.31 -20.05 19.17
N VAL A 28 75.18 -19.03 20.02
CA VAL A 28 74.31 -19.06 21.21
C VAL A 28 72.84 -18.96 20.80
N ASP A 29 72.49 -18.06 19.87
CA ASP A 29 71.12 -17.89 19.40
C ASP A 29 70.63 -19.13 18.62
N ASP A 30 71.45 -19.68 17.70
CA ASP A 30 71.14 -20.95 16.98
C ASP A 30 70.88 -22.11 17.96
N PHE A 31 71.64 -22.19 19.07
CA PHE A 31 71.45 -23.20 20.10
C PHE A 31 70.20 -22.95 20.95
N LEU A 32 69.89 -21.69 21.29
CA LEU A 32 68.67 -21.33 22.02
C LEU A 32 67.41 -21.62 21.20
N ASP A 33 67.45 -21.43 19.89
CA ASP A 33 66.38 -21.82 18.97
C ASP A 33 66.20 -23.35 18.95
N GLN A 34 67.29 -24.13 18.84
CA GLN A 34 67.22 -25.60 18.91
C GLN A 34 66.72 -26.13 20.26
N VAL A 35 67.10 -25.49 21.38
CA VAL A 35 66.57 -25.80 22.71
C VAL A 35 65.09 -25.44 22.81
N THR A 36 64.68 -24.29 22.25
CA THR A 36 63.28 -23.85 22.24
C THR A 36 62.41 -24.79 21.41
N GLU A 37 62.83 -25.15 20.19
CA GLU A 37 62.15 -26.12 19.33
C GLU A 37 62.07 -27.50 20.01
N THR A 38 63.16 -27.94 20.67
CA THR A 38 63.19 -29.20 21.42
C THR A 38 62.23 -29.17 22.63
N VAL A 39 62.17 -28.06 23.37
CA VAL A 39 61.25 -27.88 24.51
C VAL A 39 59.80 -27.77 24.04
N GLU A 40 59.54 -27.11 22.93
CA GLU A 40 58.19 -27.02 22.35
C GLU A 40 57.74 -28.37 21.78
N ALA A 41 58.65 -29.15 21.18
CA ALA A 41 58.39 -30.51 20.72
C ALA A 41 58.15 -31.48 21.90
N LEU A 42 58.95 -31.41 22.96
CA LEU A 42 58.72 -32.16 24.21
C LEU A 42 57.44 -31.71 24.92
N GLY A 43 57.10 -30.42 24.88
CA GLY A 43 55.82 -29.88 25.37
C GLY A 43 54.64 -30.45 24.58
N LYS A 44 54.69 -30.41 23.25
CA LYS A 44 53.70 -31.04 22.36
C LYS A 44 53.62 -32.56 22.59
N GLN A 45 54.74 -33.23 22.87
CA GLN A 45 54.78 -34.67 23.15
C GLN A 45 54.28 -35.01 24.57
N ALA A 46 54.40 -34.11 25.55
CA ALA A 46 53.79 -34.23 26.87
C ALA A 46 52.27 -33.97 26.84
N VAL A 47 51.81 -33.01 26.02
CA VAL A 47 50.38 -32.73 25.77
C VAL A 47 49.73 -33.86 24.97
N ALA A 48 50.40 -34.39 23.93
CA ALA A 48 49.97 -35.60 23.22
C ALA A 48 50.11 -36.87 24.08
N GLY A 49 51.02 -36.87 25.06
CA GLY A 49 51.24 -37.92 26.06
C GLY A 49 50.19 -38.00 27.17
N GLY A 50 49.02 -37.38 26.98
CA GLY A 50 47.89 -37.37 27.92
C GLY A 50 47.27 -38.74 28.28
N GLN A 51 47.86 -39.85 27.84
CA GLN A 51 47.50 -41.20 28.28
C GLN A 51 48.10 -41.59 29.65
N ALA A 52 49.02 -40.80 30.21
CA ALA A 52 49.71 -41.10 31.47
C ALA A 52 49.04 -40.55 32.75
N THR A 53 47.82 -39.99 32.68
CA THR A 53 47.05 -39.55 33.87
C THR A 53 45.99 -40.56 34.33
N GLN A 54 45.90 -41.72 33.68
CA GLN A 54 44.89 -42.77 33.93
C GLN A 54 45.04 -43.49 35.30
N SER A 55 45.95 -43.03 36.16
CA SER A 55 46.20 -43.53 37.53
C SER A 55 45.90 -42.53 38.65
N LEU A 56 45.37 -41.32 38.35
CA LEU A 56 45.11 -40.26 39.34
C LEU A 56 43.63 -40.12 39.76
N GLY A 57 42.95 -41.25 39.95
CA GLY A 57 41.65 -41.32 40.63
C GLY A 57 40.45 -40.72 39.88
N PRO A 58 39.22 -40.95 40.38
CA PRO A 58 37.99 -40.49 39.72
C PRO A 58 37.85 -38.96 39.67
N ASP A 59 38.39 -38.25 40.66
CA ASP A 59 38.23 -36.80 40.78
C ASP A 59 38.96 -36.02 39.67
N VAL A 60 40.14 -36.49 39.24
CA VAL A 60 40.92 -35.84 38.17
C VAL A 60 40.28 -36.09 36.80
N ALA A 61 39.63 -37.24 36.60
CA ALA A 61 38.84 -37.50 35.39
C ALA A 61 37.62 -36.57 35.30
N GLY A 62 36.89 -36.40 36.41
CA GLY A 62 35.76 -35.44 36.48
C GLY A 62 36.21 -33.99 36.27
N LEU A 63 37.34 -33.59 36.84
CA LEU A 63 37.94 -32.27 36.61
C LEU A 63 38.35 -32.07 35.15
N ASN A 64 39.00 -33.04 34.51
CA ASN A 64 39.36 -32.94 33.08
C ASN A 64 38.14 -32.86 32.17
N SER A 65 37.07 -33.62 32.43
CA SER A 65 35.82 -33.49 31.69
C SER A 65 35.25 -32.07 31.82
N LYS A 66 35.21 -31.54 33.05
CA LYS A 66 34.68 -30.20 33.33
C LYS A 66 35.56 -29.08 32.77
N ILE A 67 36.88 -29.27 32.73
CA ILE A 67 37.83 -28.36 32.05
C ILE A 67 37.61 -28.39 30.54
N SER A 68 37.36 -29.56 29.94
CA SER A 68 37.07 -29.66 28.51
C SER A 68 35.72 -29.01 28.14
N GLU A 69 34.72 -29.16 29.00
CA GLU A 69 33.39 -28.56 28.88
C GLU A 69 33.45 -27.02 29.05
N LEU A 70 34.17 -26.53 30.06
CA LEU A 70 34.46 -25.10 30.24
C LEU A 70 35.24 -24.51 29.06
N ASN A 71 36.23 -25.22 28.50
CA ASN A 71 36.95 -24.75 27.32
C ASN A 71 36.07 -24.69 26.08
N ALA A 72 35.17 -25.66 25.87
CA ALA A 72 34.19 -25.61 24.79
C ALA A 72 33.22 -24.42 24.97
N GLN A 73 32.78 -24.17 26.20
CA GLN A 73 31.92 -23.02 26.53
C GLN A 73 32.63 -21.68 26.35
N ILE A 74 33.92 -21.58 26.72
CA ILE A 74 34.76 -20.39 26.46
C ILE A 74 34.93 -20.16 24.96
N GLN A 75 35.17 -21.19 24.15
CA GLN A 75 35.25 -21.06 22.69
C GLN A 75 33.92 -20.61 22.08
N SER A 76 32.79 -21.17 22.54
CA SER A 76 31.45 -20.73 22.13
C SER A 76 31.20 -19.26 22.44
N LEU A 77 31.50 -18.83 23.68
CA LEU A 77 31.36 -17.43 24.10
C LEU A 77 32.31 -16.50 23.34
N GLN A 78 33.51 -16.95 22.96
CA GLN A 78 34.42 -16.17 22.13
C GLN A 78 33.91 -16.00 20.69
N GLN A 79 33.32 -17.04 20.10
CA GLN A 79 32.64 -16.93 18.80
C GLN A 79 31.42 -16.01 18.87
N GLU A 80 30.57 -16.17 19.88
CA GLU A 80 29.39 -15.33 20.09
C GLU A 80 29.76 -13.84 20.26
N ASN A 81 30.79 -13.53 21.06
CA ASN A 81 31.30 -12.17 21.19
C ASN A 81 31.89 -11.62 19.88
N ALA A 82 32.55 -12.45 19.07
CA ALA A 82 33.03 -12.03 17.74
C ALA A 82 31.86 -11.73 16.78
N THR A 83 30.82 -12.57 16.79
CA THR A 83 29.58 -12.35 16.01
C THR A 83 28.86 -11.08 16.46
N LEU A 84 28.63 -10.90 17.76
CA LEU A 84 28.00 -9.70 18.33
C LEU A 84 28.79 -8.43 18.00
N LYS A 85 30.13 -8.48 18.06
CA LYS A 85 30.98 -7.37 17.66
C LYS A 85 30.81 -7.02 16.17
N SER A 86 30.83 -8.03 15.29
CA SER A 86 30.63 -7.79 13.85
C SER A 86 29.23 -7.23 13.53
N ALA A 87 28.19 -7.68 14.25
CA ALA A 87 26.83 -7.15 14.12
C ALA A 87 26.74 -5.70 14.62
N SER A 88 27.42 -5.36 15.72
CA SER A 88 27.52 -3.97 16.22
C SER A 88 28.28 -3.05 15.26
N GLU A 89 29.35 -3.54 14.63
CA GLU A 89 30.12 -2.77 13.64
C GLU A 89 29.29 -2.55 12.35
N GLN A 90 28.48 -3.53 11.92
CA GLN A 90 27.53 -3.36 10.82
C GLN A 90 26.38 -2.40 11.18
N ALA A 91 25.84 -2.45 12.40
CA ALA A 91 24.81 -1.53 12.87
C ALA A 91 25.32 -0.08 12.93
N ALA A 92 26.55 0.14 13.37
CA ALA A 92 27.20 1.45 13.36
C ALA A 92 27.35 2.00 11.92
N GLY A 93 27.85 1.19 10.99
CA GLY A 93 27.99 1.59 9.58
C GLY A 93 26.65 1.92 8.89
N ALA A 94 25.58 1.21 9.24
CA ALA A 94 24.23 1.52 8.77
C ALA A 94 23.70 2.84 9.37
N GLY A 95 24.02 3.13 10.64
CA GLY A 95 23.70 4.41 11.29
C GLY A 95 24.39 5.60 10.63
N ASP A 96 25.68 5.48 10.29
CA ASP A 96 26.42 6.54 9.60
C ASP A 96 25.88 6.80 8.18
N GLN A 97 25.49 5.76 7.45
CA GLN A 97 24.83 5.90 6.15
C GLN A 97 23.45 6.56 6.25
N ALA A 98 22.66 6.21 7.27
CA ALA A 98 21.37 6.85 7.53
C ALA A 98 21.52 8.33 7.91
N ALA A 99 22.52 8.67 8.72
CA ALA A 99 22.83 10.05 9.12
C ALA A 99 23.29 10.91 7.92
N GLN A 100 24.14 10.37 7.05
CA GLN A 100 24.56 11.05 5.81
C GLN A 100 23.38 11.24 4.84
N ALA A 101 22.50 10.24 4.70
CA ALA A 101 21.29 10.37 3.88
C ALA A 101 20.33 11.43 4.44
N ALA A 102 20.15 11.50 5.76
CA ALA A 102 19.34 12.52 6.42
C ALA A 102 19.92 13.93 6.25
N GLN A 103 21.24 14.12 6.38
CA GLN A 103 21.91 15.40 6.11
C GLN A 103 21.78 15.83 4.63
N ALA A 104 21.93 14.89 3.68
CA ALA A 104 21.74 15.17 2.26
C ALA A 104 20.29 15.54 1.91
N ALA A 105 19.31 14.94 2.58
CA ALA A 105 17.89 15.30 2.45
C ALA A 105 17.61 16.69 3.04
N ALA A 106 18.13 16.99 4.23
CA ALA A 106 17.99 18.30 4.88
C ALA A 106 18.62 19.43 4.05
N ALA A 107 19.79 19.21 3.45
CA ALA A 107 20.42 20.17 2.55
C ALA A 107 19.53 20.50 1.34
N LYS A 108 18.99 19.47 0.67
CA LYS A 108 18.06 19.64 -0.46
C LYS A 108 16.76 20.35 -0.07
N LEU A 109 16.26 20.10 1.14
CA LEU A 109 15.06 20.80 1.63
C LEU A 109 15.33 22.29 1.84
N SER A 110 16.49 22.65 2.42
CA SER A 110 16.90 24.06 2.59
C SER A 110 17.07 24.77 1.24
N GLU A 111 17.65 24.09 0.24
CA GLU A 111 17.85 24.63 -1.12
C GLU A 111 16.49 24.85 -1.84
N ALA A 112 15.52 23.96 -1.62
CA ALA A 112 14.14 24.11 -2.10
C ALA A 112 13.35 25.21 -1.36
N GLU A 113 13.56 25.40 -0.05
CA GLU A 113 12.98 26.50 0.73
C GLU A 113 13.53 27.88 0.28
N GLU A 114 14.82 27.99 -0.04
CA GLU A 114 15.40 29.22 -0.63
C GLU A 114 14.88 29.48 -2.05
N SER A 115 14.78 28.45 -2.90
CA SER A 115 14.20 28.57 -4.25
C SER A 115 12.75 29.08 -4.21
N ASN A 116 11.93 28.53 -3.31
CA ASN A 116 10.55 29.01 -3.11
C ASN A 116 10.47 30.46 -2.60
N ARG A 117 11.38 30.87 -1.70
CA ARG A 117 11.48 32.28 -1.28
C ARG A 117 11.83 33.21 -2.45
N ALA A 118 12.76 32.80 -3.30
CA ALA A 118 13.15 33.57 -4.49
C ALA A 118 11.97 33.72 -5.48
N LEU A 119 11.27 32.62 -5.78
CA LEU A 119 10.08 32.61 -6.63
C LEU A 119 8.93 33.46 -6.06
N SER A 120 8.69 33.40 -4.74
CA SER A 120 7.69 34.24 -4.08
C SER A 120 8.00 35.74 -4.23
N SER A 121 9.26 36.13 -4.05
CA SER A 121 9.72 37.52 -4.24
C SER A 121 9.57 37.98 -5.71
N GLN A 122 9.88 37.11 -6.67
CA GLN A 122 9.64 37.37 -8.09
C GLN A 122 8.14 37.57 -8.42
N ASN A 123 7.27 36.72 -7.88
CA ASN A 123 5.82 36.84 -8.06
C ASN A 123 5.27 38.15 -7.47
N GLU A 124 5.81 38.60 -6.34
CA GLU A 124 5.43 39.86 -5.70
C GLU A 124 5.91 41.07 -6.51
N GLN A 125 7.09 40.99 -7.13
CA GLN A 125 7.55 41.99 -8.11
C GLN A 125 6.70 42.01 -9.40
N LEU A 126 6.37 40.85 -9.96
CA LEU A 126 5.53 40.72 -11.16
C LEU A 126 4.12 41.26 -10.92
N LYS A 127 3.52 40.97 -9.76
CA LYS A 127 2.25 41.55 -9.35
C LYS A 127 2.32 43.08 -9.29
N GLY A 128 3.38 43.62 -8.68
CA GLY A 128 3.63 45.07 -8.65
C GLY A 128 3.95 45.71 -10.01
N GLN A 129 4.25 44.91 -11.06
CA GLN A 129 4.32 45.36 -12.45
C GLN A 129 2.95 45.33 -13.12
N ILE A 130 2.17 44.25 -12.92
CA ILE A 130 0.79 44.12 -13.41
C ILE A 130 -0.07 45.26 -12.87
N ASP A 131 0.00 45.57 -11.56
CA ASP A 131 -0.77 46.67 -10.95
C ASP A 131 -0.45 48.04 -11.61
N ARG A 132 0.80 48.28 -12.02
CA ARG A 132 1.20 49.51 -12.74
C ARG A 132 0.73 49.51 -14.20
N LEU A 133 0.79 48.37 -14.87
CA LEU A 133 0.30 48.19 -16.23
C LEU A 133 -1.22 48.37 -16.29
N SER A 134 -1.97 47.82 -15.34
CA SER A 134 -3.40 48.05 -15.20
C SER A 134 -3.72 49.53 -15.01
N ALA A 135 -2.99 50.24 -14.12
CA ALA A 135 -3.16 51.69 -13.97
C ALA A 135 -2.82 52.49 -15.24
N GLN A 136 -1.84 52.05 -16.04
CA GLN A 136 -1.56 52.64 -17.36
C GLN A 136 -2.67 52.35 -18.37
N VAL A 137 -3.25 51.14 -18.39
CA VAL A 137 -4.38 50.78 -19.26
C VAL A 137 -5.61 51.60 -18.88
N ASP A 138 -5.90 51.80 -17.60
CA ASP A 138 -6.99 52.67 -17.14
C ASP A 138 -6.77 54.13 -17.58
N GLN A 139 -5.52 54.63 -17.47
CA GLN A 139 -5.16 55.98 -17.90
C GLN A 139 -5.26 56.15 -19.44
N LEU A 140 -4.83 55.16 -20.22
CA LEU A 140 -4.98 55.15 -21.68
C LEU A 140 -6.43 54.98 -22.10
N THR A 141 -7.23 54.21 -21.37
CA THR A 141 -8.68 54.05 -21.61
C THR A 141 -9.42 55.37 -21.35
N ALA A 142 -9.04 56.10 -20.30
CA ALA A 142 -9.55 57.45 -20.06
C ALA A 142 -9.16 58.44 -21.17
N GLN A 143 -7.92 58.41 -21.64
CA GLN A 143 -7.48 59.23 -22.78
C GLN A 143 -8.17 58.85 -24.10
N ALA A 144 -8.43 57.56 -24.35
CA ALA A 144 -9.19 57.09 -25.51
C ALA A 144 -10.66 57.53 -25.45
N ALA A 145 -11.25 57.60 -24.25
CA ALA A 145 -12.59 58.16 -24.05
C ALA A 145 -12.65 59.68 -24.31
N GLU A 146 -11.60 60.44 -23.97
CA GLU A 146 -11.47 61.85 -24.37
C GLU A 146 -11.22 62.03 -25.88
N ALA A 147 -10.53 61.08 -26.52
CA ALA A 147 -10.18 61.10 -27.94
C ALA A 147 -11.28 60.59 -28.90
N ALA A 148 -12.45 60.16 -28.38
CA ALA A 148 -13.51 59.46 -29.13
C ALA A 148 -14.31 60.31 -30.14
N GLY A 149 -13.68 61.34 -30.74
CA GLY A 149 -14.22 62.18 -31.80
C GLY A 149 -13.64 61.94 -33.20
N GLN A 150 -12.66 61.03 -33.38
CA GLN A 150 -12.01 60.80 -34.68
C GLN A 150 -11.83 59.30 -35.01
N ALA A 151 -11.80 59.00 -36.32
CA ALA A 151 -12.05 57.66 -36.87
C ALA A 151 -10.89 56.63 -36.69
N ASP A 152 -9.71 57.05 -36.24
CA ASP A 152 -8.57 56.17 -35.98
C ASP A 152 -8.77 55.26 -34.74
N LEU A 153 -9.81 55.49 -33.94
CA LEU A 153 -10.12 54.69 -32.75
C LEU A 153 -10.40 53.20 -33.03
N GLY A 154 -10.83 52.83 -34.24
CA GLY A 154 -11.21 51.44 -34.57
C GLY A 154 -10.05 50.44 -34.50
N GLU A 155 -8.90 50.81 -35.07
CA GLU A 155 -7.68 49.98 -34.98
C GLU A 155 -7.14 49.97 -33.55
N GLN A 156 -7.14 51.12 -32.85
CA GLN A 156 -6.70 51.18 -31.45
C GLN A 156 -7.56 50.32 -30.52
N LEU A 157 -8.88 50.33 -30.67
CA LEU A 157 -9.77 49.49 -29.86
C LEU A 157 -9.51 47.99 -30.09
N THR A 158 -9.21 47.61 -31.33
CA THR A 158 -8.89 46.23 -31.70
C THR A 158 -7.52 45.80 -31.16
N ALA A 159 -6.52 46.69 -31.20
CA ALA A 159 -5.21 46.46 -30.60
C ALA A 159 -5.29 46.31 -29.07
N VAL A 160 -6.03 47.20 -28.39
CA VAL A 160 -6.26 47.14 -26.94
C VAL A 160 -7.05 45.88 -26.53
N GLN A 161 -8.00 45.42 -27.35
CA GLN A 161 -8.66 44.12 -27.13
C GLN A 161 -7.66 42.96 -27.24
N HIS A 162 -6.78 42.96 -28.23
CA HIS A 162 -5.77 41.92 -28.39
C HIS A 162 -4.73 41.91 -27.24
N GLU A 163 -4.28 43.07 -26.79
CA GLU A 163 -3.42 43.20 -25.59
C GLU A 163 -4.14 42.67 -24.35
N ARG A 164 -5.39 43.10 -24.09
CA ARG A 164 -6.20 42.62 -22.96
C ARG A 164 -6.32 41.10 -22.94
N ASP A 165 -6.59 40.49 -24.09
CA ASP A 165 -6.77 39.03 -24.18
C ASP A 165 -5.43 38.29 -24.03
N THR A 166 -4.32 38.90 -24.45
CA THR A 166 -2.96 38.43 -24.18
C THR A 166 -2.62 38.49 -22.69
N PHE A 167 -2.94 39.60 -22.00
CA PHE A 167 -2.78 39.73 -20.55
C PHE A 167 -3.66 38.74 -19.77
N ARG A 168 -4.86 38.44 -20.28
CA ARG A 168 -5.74 37.41 -19.71
C ARG A 168 -5.10 36.02 -19.76
N ALA A 169 -4.56 35.64 -20.92
CA ALA A 169 -3.84 34.37 -21.08
C ALA A 169 -2.59 34.29 -20.18
N GLN A 170 -1.82 35.38 -20.07
CA GLN A 170 -0.68 35.45 -19.14
C GLN A 170 -1.11 35.33 -17.66
N THR A 171 -2.26 35.91 -17.29
CA THR A 171 -2.81 35.83 -15.93
C THR A 171 -3.29 34.41 -15.60
N GLU A 172 -3.92 33.72 -16.55
CA GLU A 172 -4.29 32.31 -16.39
C GLU A 172 -3.06 31.40 -16.27
N ASP A 173 -2.00 31.65 -17.04
CA ASP A 173 -0.77 30.86 -16.95
C ASP A 173 -0.04 31.10 -15.61
N LEU A 174 0.07 32.35 -15.15
CA LEU A 174 0.56 32.66 -13.80
C LEU A 174 -0.29 31.98 -12.71
N SER A 175 -1.61 31.94 -12.87
CA SER A 175 -2.50 31.26 -11.91
C SER A 175 -2.28 29.74 -11.89
N ARG A 176 -1.98 29.12 -13.05
CA ARG A 176 -1.62 27.69 -13.13
C ARG A 176 -0.26 27.42 -12.49
N GLN A 177 0.73 28.29 -12.75
CA GLN A 177 2.05 28.20 -12.12
C GLN A 177 1.94 28.34 -10.59
N LEU A 178 1.15 29.30 -10.09
CA LEU A 178 0.89 29.48 -8.65
C LEU A 178 0.25 28.23 -8.02
N ALA A 179 -0.76 27.63 -8.67
CA ALA A 179 -1.37 26.40 -8.19
C ALA A 179 -0.37 25.23 -8.11
N SER A 180 0.47 25.07 -9.15
CA SER A 180 1.51 24.03 -9.15
C SER A 180 2.58 24.25 -8.07
N ALA A 181 2.94 25.50 -7.77
CA ALA A 181 3.87 25.83 -6.70
C ALA A 181 3.27 25.56 -5.31
N GLN A 182 1.98 25.88 -5.11
CA GLN A 182 1.27 25.54 -3.86
C GLN A 182 1.20 24.02 -3.65
N GLU A 183 0.94 23.23 -4.70
CA GLU A 183 0.94 21.77 -4.63
C GLU A 183 2.33 21.21 -4.26
N GLN A 184 3.40 21.75 -4.84
CA GLN A 184 4.78 21.38 -4.47
C GLN A 184 5.11 21.71 -3.00
N VAL A 185 4.62 22.84 -2.46
CA VAL A 185 4.79 23.19 -1.04
C VAL A 185 4.09 22.18 -0.12
N VAL A 186 2.88 21.72 -0.47
CA VAL A 186 2.17 20.67 0.29
C VAL A 186 2.92 19.33 0.26
N VAL A 187 3.53 18.97 -0.87
CA VAL A 187 4.38 17.78 -0.97
C VAL A 187 5.64 17.91 -0.11
N ALA A 188 6.31 19.07 -0.14
CA ALA A 188 7.48 19.33 0.70
C ALA A 188 7.15 19.31 2.21
N GLN A 189 5.99 19.82 2.61
CA GLN A 189 5.51 19.75 3.99
C GLN A 189 5.29 18.30 4.45
N ARG A 190 4.66 17.45 3.62
CA ARG A 190 4.52 16.01 3.91
C ARG A 190 5.86 15.29 4.03
N GLN A 191 6.83 15.63 3.18
CA GLN A 191 8.18 15.06 3.27
C GLN A 191 8.89 15.47 4.57
N LYS A 192 8.70 16.71 5.03
CA LYS A 192 9.21 17.20 6.32
C LYS A 192 8.63 16.41 7.49
N GLU A 193 7.32 16.21 7.53
CA GLU A 193 6.64 15.39 8.56
C GLU A 193 7.17 13.94 8.58
N GLN A 194 7.48 13.35 7.41
CA GLN A 194 8.10 12.02 7.32
C GLN A 194 9.54 12.01 7.87
N ILE A 195 10.34 13.04 7.59
CA ILE A 195 11.71 13.19 8.12
C ILE A 195 11.68 13.35 9.64
N ASP A 196 10.76 14.13 10.18
CA ASP A 196 10.59 14.32 11.62
C ASP A 196 10.20 13.00 12.32
N GLN A 197 9.29 12.22 11.72
CA GLN A 197 8.92 10.87 12.22
C GLN A 197 10.09 9.88 12.16
N LEU A 198 10.88 9.89 11.10
CA LEU A 198 12.06 9.02 10.98
C LEU A 198 13.15 9.41 11.99
N THR A 199 13.32 10.71 12.24
CA THR A 199 14.27 11.23 13.24
C THR A 199 13.85 10.82 14.66
N ALA A 200 12.56 10.91 14.99
CA ALA A 200 12.03 10.43 16.27
C ALA A 200 12.28 8.92 16.49
N LYS A 201 12.05 8.09 15.46
CA LYS A 201 12.35 6.65 15.52
C LYS A 201 13.84 6.35 15.65
N LEU A 202 14.71 7.14 15.03
CA LEU A 202 16.16 7.00 15.17
C LEU A 202 16.61 7.27 16.61
N GLN A 203 16.05 8.32 17.25
CA GLN A 203 16.33 8.62 18.66
C GLN A 203 15.84 7.50 19.59
N GLU A 204 14.63 6.99 19.38
CA GLU A 204 14.09 5.87 20.16
C GLU A 204 14.95 4.61 20.04
N ALA A 205 15.47 4.31 18.84
CA ALA A 205 16.40 3.20 18.63
C ALA A 205 17.75 3.43 19.32
N GLN A 206 18.28 4.66 19.34
CA GLN A 206 19.51 4.99 20.08
C GLN A 206 19.33 4.83 21.60
N ASP A 207 18.19 5.26 22.15
CA ASP A 207 17.88 5.13 23.57
C ASP A 207 17.73 3.64 23.98
N GLN A 208 17.16 2.80 23.11
CA GLN A 208 17.11 1.34 23.31
C GLN A 208 18.51 0.70 23.29
N VAL A 209 19.39 1.12 22.38
CA VAL A 209 20.79 0.64 22.35
C VAL A 209 21.54 1.06 23.62
N ALA A 210 21.31 2.26 24.13
CA ALA A 210 21.89 2.72 25.40
C ALA A 210 21.42 1.87 26.60
N GLN A 211 20.12 1.54 26.68
CA GLN A 211 19.60 0.62 27.70
C GLN A 211 20.21 -0.79 27.58
N ALA A 212 20.32 -1.34 26.37
CA ALA A 212 20.91 -2.66 26.15
C ALA A 212 22.40 -2.70 26.57
N GLN A 213 23.16 -1.64 26.31
CA GLN A 213 24.54 -1.50 26.78
C GLN A 213 24.62 -1.41 28.31
N GLN A 214 23.70 -0.69 28.97
CA GLN A 214 23.65 -0.58 30.42
C GLN A 214 23.34 -1.93 31.08
N LEU A 215 22.33 -2.67 30.58
CA LEU A 215 22.02 -4.02 31.04
C LEU A 215 23.21 -4.98 30.85
N THR A 216 23.91 -4.88 29.72
CA THR A 216 25.11 -5.70 29.46
C THR A 216 26.21 -5.44 30.49
N GLN A 217 26.44 -4.18 30.89
CA GLN A 217 27.39 -3.84 31.95
C GLN A 217 26.94 -4.35 33.34
N GLU A 218 25.65 -4.29 33.65
CA GLU A 218 25.09 -4.79 34.90
C GLU A 218 25.22 -6.32 35.01
N HIS A 219 24.90 -7.05 33.94
CA HIS A 219 25.10 -8.49 33.85
C HIS A 219 26.58 -8.88 33.95
N ALA A 220 27.49 -8.12 33.32
CA ALA A 220 28.94 -8.34 33.45
C ALA A 220 29.43 -8.14 34.89
N ALA A 221 28.94 -7.11 35.59
CA ALA A 221 29.26 -6.88 37.01
C ALA A 221 28.70 -7.99 37.92
N GLN A 222 27.47 -8.45 37.68
CA GLN A 222 26.85 -9.54 38.43
C GLN A 222 27.60 -10.87 38.24
N SER A 223 28.05 -11.15 37.01
CA SER A 223 28.89 -12.31 36.69
C SER A 223 30.21 -12.28 37.47
N GLN A 224 30.92 -11.13 37.49
CA GLN A 224 32.14 -10.97 38.29
C GLN A 224 31.90 -11.18 39.80
N GLN A 225 30.73 -10.78 40.31
CA GLN A 225 30.36 -11.00 41.71
C GLN A 225 30.10 -12.48 42.02
N GLN A 226 29.42 -13.22 41.13
CA GLN A 226 29.26 -14.68 41.27
C GLN A 226 30.62 -15.39 41.21
N ASP A 227 31.49 -15.01 40.30
CA ASP A 227 32.82 -15.60 40.14
C ASP A 227 33.70 -15.40 41.40
N ALA A 228 33.56 -14.25 42.06
CA ALA A 228 34.16 -13.99 43.37
C ALA A 228 33.58 -14.87 44.49
N GLN A 229 32.25 -15.07 44.53
CA GLN A 229 31.61 -15.97 45.50
C GLN A 229 32.02 -17.44 45.29
N VAL A 230 32.10 -17.91 44.05
CA VAL A 230 32.55 -19.27 43.72
C VAL A 230 34.00 -19.48 44.18
N LYS A 231 34.89 -18.51 43.93
CA LYS A 231 36.28 -18.54 44.45
C LYS A 231 36.33 -18.58 45.98
N GLN A 232 35.45 -17.86 46.67
CA GLN A 232 35.37 -17.88 48.14
C GLN A 232 34.88 -19.23 48.68
N GLN A 233 33.86 -19.83 48.05
CA GLN A 233 33.37 -21.17 48.41
C GLN A 233 34.41 -22.26 48.13
N ALA A 234 35.14 -22.18 47.01
CA ALA A 234 36.21 -23.12 46.69
C ALA A 234 37.32 -23.11 47.76
N MET A 235 37.72 -21.93 48.25
CA MET A 235 38.67 -21.80 49.37
C MET A 235 38.14 -22.42 50.67
N GLN A 236 36.85 -22.27 50.97
CA GLN A 236 36.23 -22.92 52.14
C GLN A 236 36.22 -24.45 52.01
N ILE A 237 35.82 -24.99 50.85
CA ILE A 237 35.82 -26.44 50.58
C ILE A 237 37.23 -27.01 50.75
N GLN A 238 38.27 -26.31 50.27
CA GLN A 238 39.65 -26.74 50.43
C GLN A 238 40.09 -26.79 51.91
N GLN A 239 39.65 -25.83 52.73
CA GLN A 239 39.91 -25.83 54.18
C GLN A 239 39.18 -26.99 54.89
N LEU A 240 37.92 -27.25 54.56
CA LEU A 240 37.16 -28.38 55.12
C LEU A 240 37.78 -29.74 54.73
N ALA A 241 38.23 -29.88 53.48
CA ALA A 241 38.89 -31.10 53.00
C ALA A 241 40.18 -31.40 53.79
N GLN A 242 40.97 -30.37 54.12
CA GLN A 242 42.17 -30.51 54.95
C GLN A 242 41.82 -30.95 56.38
N GLN A 243 40.81 -30.34 57.00
CA GLN A 243 40.35 -30.75 58.34
C GLN A 243 39.84 -32.21 58.38
N LEU A 244 39.16 -32.65 57.32
CA LEU A 244 38.62 -34.01 57.23
C LEU A 244 39.74 -35.05 57.11
N LYS A 245 40.81 -34.74 56.37
CA LYS A 245 42.03 -35.55 56.29
C LYS A 245 42.73 -35.67 57.64
N ASP A 246 42.86 -34.56 58.37
CA ASP A 246 43.47 -34.55 59.71
C ASP A 246 42.64 -35.32 60.76
N SER A 247 41.33 -35.42 60.54
CA SER A 247 40.42 -36.26 61.34
C SER A 247 40.61 -37.76 61.05
N GLN A 248 40.67 -38.15 59.77
CA GLN A 248 40.88 -39.54 59.35
C GLN A 248 42.20 -40.13 59.87
N ILE A 249 43.29 -39.35 59.85
CA ILE A 249 44.58 -39.76 60.41
C ILE A 249 44.46 -40.07 61.92
N ARG A 250 43.65 -39.30 62.64
CA ARG A 250 43.42 -39.46 64.08
C ARG A 250 42.60 -40.72 64.41
N GLU A 251 41.61 -41.05 63.57
CA GLU A 251 40.85 -42.30 63.72
C GLU A 251 41.72 -43.54 63.48
N ALA A 252 42.57 -43.51 62.45
CA ALA A 252 43.48 -44.61 62.13
C ALA A 252 44.43 -44.92 63.31
N GLN A 253 45.00 -43.89 63.94
CA GLN A 253 45.86 -44.01 65.13
C GLN A 253 45.13 -44.63 66.34
N LEU A 254 43.83 -44.34 66.51
CA LEU A 254 43.03 -44.93 67.58
C LEU A 254 42.72 -46.42 67.32
N ARG A 255 42.44 -46.81 66.07
CA ARG A 255 42.23 -48.22 65.69
C ARG A 255 43.48 -49.08 65.94
N GLU A 256 44.68 -48.53 65.69
CA GLU A 256 45.95 -49.24 65.93
C GLU A 256 46.21 -49.51 67.42
N GLN A 257 45.74 -48.64 68.33
CA GLN A 257 45.86 -48.85 69.77
C GLN A 257 44.94 -49.96 70.30
N VAL A 258 43.72 -50.07 69.75
CA VAL A 258 42.75 -51.11 70.15
C VAL A 258 43.21 -52.51 69.73
N ALA A 259 43.84 -52.65 68.57
CA ALA A 259 44.37 -53.92 68.05
C ALA A 259 45.50 -54.55 68.90
N LYS A 260 46.00 -53.85 69.92
CA LYS A 260 47.12 -54.29 70.77
C LYS A 260 46.71 -55.01 72.06
N SER A 261 45.42 -55.27 72.25
CA SER A 261 44.82 -55.62 73.56
C SER A 261 43.83 -56.79 73.55
N GLU A 262 44.20 -57.96 72.99
CA GLU A 262 43.40 -59.20 73.11
C GLU A 262 44.26 -60.40 73.59
N PRO A 263 43.84 -61.16 74.63
CA PRO A 263 44.54 -62.35 75.12
C PRO A 263 43.88 -63.68 74.66
N SER A 264 44.72 -64.67 74.33
CA SER A 264 44.31 -66.01 73.87
C SER A 264 44.04 -67.00 75.01
N THR A 265 43.17 -67.99 74.80
CA THR A 265 42.73 -68.97 75.83
C THR A 265 43.22 -70.41 75.59
N GLU A 266 43.55 -71.12 76.67
CA GLU A 266 43.98 -72.54 76.69
C GLU A 266 42.81 -73.54 76.68
N THR A 267 43.07 -74.81 76.37
CA THR A 267 42.14 -75.94 76.63
C THR A 267 42.88 -77.21 77.07
N GLY A 268 42.43 -77.84 78.16
CA GLY A 268 43.02 -79.07 78.73
C GLY A 268 42.16 -80.32 78.51
N SER A 269 42.80 -81.48 78.33
CA SER A 269 42.08 -82.75 78.07
C SER A 269 42.82 -84.05 78.47
N LEU A 270 43.87 -83.99 79.30
CA LEU A 270 44.68 -85.17 79.70
C LEU A 270 44.33 -85.73 81.09
N GLN A 271 43.08 -86.23 81.27
CA GLN A 271 42.67 -86.78 82.58
C GLN A 271 41.67 -87.97 82.53
N LYS A 272 41.79 -88.89 81.56
CA LYS A 272 40.96 -90.12 81.47
C LYS A 272 41.65 -91.39 80.93
N ILE A 273 42.86 -91.74 81.42
CA ILE A 273 43.46 -93.08 81.17
C ILE A 273 44.12 -93.64 82.43
N ALA A 274 43.35 -93.85 83.51
CA ALA A 274 43.90 -94.27 84.82
C ALA A 274 42.98 -95.18 85.67
N GLY A 275 42.04 -95.93 85.08
CA GLY A 275 41.09 -96.71 85.91
C GLY A 275 40.24 -97.74 85.17
N ALA A 276 40.85 -98.81 84.64
CA ALA A 276 40.12 -100.01 84.16
C ALA A 276 41.03 -101.25 84.01
N ALA A 277 41.68 -101.72 85.08
CA ALA A 277 42.41 -103.01 85.06
C ALA A 277 42.58 -103.62 86.46
N ALA A 278 41.48 -104.12 87.07
CA ALA A 278 41.54 -104.87 88.31
C ALA A 278 40.53 -106.04 88.32
N SER A 279 41.03 -107.25 88.63
CA SER A 279 40.31 -108.45 89.07
C SER A 279 39.57 -109.32 88.02
N ALA A 280 40.22 -110.37 87.53
CA ALA A 280 39.60 -111.49 86.77
C ALA A 280 40.50 -112.76 86.72
N ASN A 281 40.17 -113.83 87.46
CA ASN A 281 41.02 -115.03 87.64
C ASN A 281 40.88 -116.14 86.57
N THR A 282 42.02 -116.68 86.11
CA THR A 282 42.26 -117.69 85.04
C THR A 282 42.32 -117.15 83.61
N GLU A 283 43.36 -117.57 82.88
CA GLU A 283 44.05 -116.73 81.89
C GLU A 283 43.73 -117.03 80.41
N PRO A 284 43.78 -118.29 79.92
CA PRO A 284 43.67 -118.54 78.47
C PRO A 284 42.27 -118.25 77.91
N GLU A 285 41.24 -118.80 78.53
CA GLU A 285 39.85 -118.66 78.05
C GLU A 285 39.29 -117.26 78.32
N ARG A 286 39.72 -116.58 79.39
CA ARG A 286 39.40 -115.16 79.56
C ARG A 286 40.10 -114.31 78.50
N ALA A 287 41.37 -114.57 78.18
CA ALA A 287 42.06 -113.84 77.13
C ALA A 287 41.37 -114.06 75.76
N THR A 288 41.00 -115.30 75.40
CA THR A 288 40.28 -115.56 74.14
C THR A 288 38.86 -114.98 74.16
N ALA A 289 38.08 -115.13 75.21
CA ALA A 289 36.73 -114.56 75.29
C ALA A 289 36.75 -113.02 75.35
N MET A 290 37.70 -112.41 76.06
CA MET A 290 37.93 -110.96 76.04
C MET A 290 38.45 -110.51 74.67
N LEU A 291 39.28 -111.28 73.96
CA LEU A 291 39.75 -110.94 72.62
C LEU A 291 38.62 -111.03 71.59
N THR A 292 37.80 -112.09 71.61
CA THR A 292 36.63 -112.22 70.74
C THR A 292 35.58 -111.14 71.04
N LEU A 293 35.32 -110.86 72.33
CA LEU A 293 34.42 -109.77 72.72
C LEU A 293 35.01 -108.40 72.35
N ALA A 294 36.32 -108.19 72.51
CA ALA A 294 36.99 -106.95 72.11
C ALA A 294 37.04 -106.79 70.59
N MET A 295 37.19 -107.86 69.81
CA MET A 295 37.08 -107.85 68.35
C MET A 295 35.66 -107.57 67.90
N GLN A 296 34.65 -108.22 68.46
CA GLN A 296 33.24 -107.92 68.17
C GLN A 296 32.86 -106.50 68.58
N LEU A 297 33.36 -106.01 69.71
CA LEU A 297 33.13 -104.64 70.18
C LEU A 297 33.89 -103.63 69.31
N HIS A 298 35.13 -103.94 68.91
CA HIS A 298 35.93 -103.16 67.97
C HIS A 298 35.23 -103.06 66.62
N ASP A 299 34.82 -104.18 66.03
CA ASP A 299 34.15 -104.21 64.73
C ASP A 299 32.79 -103.50 64.81
N GLN A 300 32.06 -103.64 65.92
CA GLN A 300 30.86 -102.85 66.18
C GLN A 300 31.15 -101.35 66.31
N TYR A 301 32.25 -100.94 66.96
CA TYR A 301 32.67 -99.53 67.02
C TYR A 301 33.17 -99.00 65.67
N VAL A 302 33.83 -99.83 64.87
CA VAL A 302 34.31 -99.50 63.52
C VAL A 302 33.12 -99.35 62.57
N ASP A 303 32.14 -100.25 62.61
CA ASP A 303 30.95 -100.15 61.75
C ASP A 303 29.99 -99.05 62.23
N LYS A 304 29.84 -98.82 63.55
CA LYS A 304 29.21 -97.60 64.07
C LYS A 304 29.97 -96.34 63.64
N GLY A 305 31.31 -96.38 63.59
CA GLY A 305 32.16 -95.30 63.12
C GLY A 305 31.96 -95.01 61.64
N LYS A 306 31.96 -96.04 60.78
CA LYS A 306 31.65 -95.94 59.34
C LYS A 306 30.23 -95.44 59.10
N ALA A 307 29.24 -95.96 59.84
CA ALA A 307 27.85 -95.52 59.76
C ALA A 307 27.71 -94.05 60.16
N LYS A 308 28.31 -93.63 61.28
CA LYS A 308 28.31 -92.24 61.75
C LYS A 308 29.07 -91.32 60.78
N ALA A 309 30.19 -91.76 60.21
CA ALA A 309 30.92 -91.00 59.19
C ALA A 309 30.09 -90.82 57.91
N LYS A 310 29.38 -91.87 57.46
CA LYS A 310 28.46 -91.79 56.32
C LYS A 310 27.27 -90.86 56.62
N GLU A 311 26.64 -91.00 57.78
CA GLU A 311 25.56 -90.13 58.26
C GLU A 311 26.00 -88.65 58.30
N ILE A 312 27.16 -88.36 58.91
CA ILE A 312 27.74 -87.01 58.94
C ILE A 312 28.03 -86.51 57.52
N THR A 313 28.50 -87.36 56.61
CA THR A 313 28.79 -86.96 55.22
C THR A 313 27.50 -86.63 54.46
N GLU A 314 26.47 -87.47 54.56
CA GLU A 314 25.17 -87.23 53.93
C GLU A 314 24.45 -86.01 54.54
N GLU A 315 24.51 -85.82 55.87
CA GLU A 315 23.96 -84.64 56.54
C GLU A 315 24.72 -83.36 56.15
N SER A 316 26.05 -83.44 56.03
CA SER A 316 26.90 -82.32 55.58
C SER A 316 26.65 -81.98 54.11
N GLN A 317 26.45 -82.98 53.26
CA GLN A 317 26.09 -82.79 51.85
C GLN A 317 24.72 -82.13 51.71
N ARG A 318 23.70 -82.60 52.44
CA ARG A 318 22.37 -81.97 52.44
C ARG A 318 22.42 -80.53 52.94
N LYS A 319 23.13 -80.26 54.05
CA LYS A 319 23.32 -78.89 54.56
C LYS A 319 24.08 -78.01 53.58
N TYR A 320 25.08 -78.55 52.88
CA TYR A 320 25.80 -77.83 51.83
C TYR A 320 24.88 -77.49 50.65
N GLU A 321 24.10 -78.46 50.15
CA GLU A 321 23.13 -78.26 49.07
C GLU A 321 22.02 -77.27 49.46
N GLU A 322 21.53 -77.32 50.70
CA GLU A 322 20.55 -76.38 51.26
C GLU A 322 21.10 -74.95 51.38
N ILE A 323 22.34 -74.79 51.87
CA ILE A 323 23.01 -73.49 51.98
C ILE A 323 23.31 -72.90 50.60
N ILE A 324 23.80 -73.71 49.66
CA ILE A 324 24.09 -73.26 48.29
C ILE A 324 22.79 -72.98 47.52
N GLY A 325 21.76 -73.81 47.68
CA GLY A 325 20.43 -73.58 47.10
C GLY A 325 19.81 -72.28 47.58
N SER A 326 19.70 -72.09 48.89
CA SER A 326 19.16 -70.87 49.48
C SER A 326 19.99 -69.61 49.15
N ALA A 327 21.32 -69.71 49.07
CA ALA A 327 22.18 -68.62 48.62
C ALA A 327 21.97 -68.27 47.13
N ASN A 328 21.79 -69.28 46.26
CA ASN A 328 21.48 -69.09 44.85
C ASN A 328 20.08 -68.48 44.67
N ASP A 329 19.06 -68.96 45.38
CA ASP A 329 17.69 -68.44 45.34
C ASP A 329 17.64 -66.98 45.82
N TYR A 330 18.36 -66.66 46.89
CA TYR A 330 18.53 -65.28 47.35
C TYR A 330 19.21 -64.42 46.28
N SER A 331 20.33 -64.88 45.71
CA SER A 331 21.05 -64.13 44.67
C SER A 331 20.20 -63.90 43.41
N ASN A 332 19.47 -64.91 42.95
CA ASN A 332 18.58 -64.83 41.79
C ASN A 332 17.42 -63.87 42.06
N ARG A 333 16.82 -63.92 43.25
CA ARG A 333 15.77 -62.97 43.62
C ARG A 333 16.27 -61.54 43.69
N THR A 334 17.38 -61.27 44.39
CA THR A 334 17.96 -59.92 44.46
C THR A 334 18.36 -59.38 43.08
N ARG A 335 18.86 -60.22 42.17
CA ARG A 335 19.11 -59.83 40.77
C ARG A 335 17.82 -59.48 40.04
N SER A 336 16.81 -60.35 40.09
CA SER A 336 15.51 -60.11 39.45
C SER A 336 14.82 -58.85 39.97
N GLU A 337 14.88 -58.59 41.28
CA GLU A 337 14.32 -57.38 41.91
C GLU A 337 15.09 -56.12 41.47
N ALA A 338 16.43 -56.19 41.37
CA ALA A 338 17.26 -55.09 40.89
C ALA A 338 17.07 -54.80 39.37
N ASP A 339 16.99 -55.84 38.54
CA ASP A 339 16.74 -55.74 37.09
C ASP A 339 15.34 -55.15 36.82
N GLN A 340 14.33 -55.59 37.58
CA GLN A 340 12.97 -55.08 37.49
C GLN A 340 12.91 -53.62 37.95
N TYR A 341 13.51 -53.28 39.09
CA TYR A 341 13.61 -51.88 39.54
C TYR A 341 14.32 -50.98 38.52
N SER A 342 15.37 -51.49 37.85
CA SER A 342 16.06 -50.75 36.79
C SER A 342 15.16 -50.53 35.56
N THR A 343 14.41 -51.55 35.16
CA THR A 343 13.44 -51.48 34.06
C THR A 343 12.32 -50.49 34.37
N ASP A 344 11.71 -50.58 35.54
CA ASP A 344 10.63 -49.70 35.98
C ASP A 344 11.12 -48.24 36.10
N THR A 345 12.34 -48.03 36.60
CA THR A 345 12.94 -46.68 36.70
C THR A 345 13.16 -46.08 35.31
N ARG A 346 13.66 -46.85 34.33
CA ARG A 346 13.82 -46.40 32.94
C ARG A 346 12.48 -46.10 32.29
N ALA A 347 11.52 -47.02 32.38
CA ALA A 347 10.18 -46.84 31.82
C ALA A 347 9.48 -45.59 32.40
N ASN A 348 9.62 -45.33 33.70
CA ASN A 348 9.09 -44.11 34.32
C ASN A 348 9.79 -42.83 33.83
N ALA A 349 11.12 -42.87 33.64
CA ALA A 349 11.87 -41.75 33.07
C ALA A 349 11.49 -41.49 31.60
N ASP A 350 11.39 -42.54 30.78
CA ASP A 350 10.99 -42.46 29.37
C ASP A 350 9.56 -41.93 29.22
N ASN A 351 8.62 -42.41 30.05
CA ASN A 351 7.25 -41.89 30.09
C ASN A 351 7.19 -40.41 30.50
N TYR A 352 7.97 -40.00 31.51
CA TYR A 352 8.04 -38.61 31.94
C TYR A 352 8.60 -37.70 30.84
N LEU A 353 9.69 -38.12 30.18
CA LEU A 353 10.28 -37.41 29.05
C LEU A 353 9.31 -37.31 27.88
N SER A 354 8.67 -38.42 27.48
CA SER A 354 7.67 -38.44 26.41
C SER A 354 6.50 -37.50 26.70
N GLY A 355 6.00 -37.47 27.95
CA GLY A 355 4.96 -36.53 28.36
C GLY A 355 5.42 -35.08 28.25
N LYS A 356 6.66 -34.76 28.66
CA LYS A 356 7.21 -33.40 28.56
C LYS A 356 7.49 -32.96 27.13
N THR A 357 7.91 -33.87 26.25
CA THR A 357 8.01 -33.60 24.81
C THR A 357 6.64 -33.33 24.22
N GLN A 358 5.63 -34.15 24.52
CA GLN A 358 4.27 -33.96 24.03
C GLN A 358 3.62 -32.65 24.53
N ASP A 359 3.82 -32.29 25.81
CA ASP A 359 3.40 -30.98 26.37
C ASP A 359 4.04 -29.82 25.58
N GLY A 360 5.34 -29.93 25.27
CA GLY A 360 6.10 -28.94 24.52
C GLY A 360 5.64 -28.80 23.07
N ASP A 361 5.48 -29.93 22.37
CA ASP A 361 4.99 -29.99 20.99
C ASP A 361 3.58 -29.40 20.87
N ALA A 362 2.69 -29.70 21.83
CA ALA A 362 1.35 -29.14 21.89
C ALA A 362 1.37 -27.61 22.12
N TYR A 363 2.25 -27.12 23.00
CA TYR A 363 2.43 -25.69 23.23
C TYR A 363 2.96 -24.97 21.98
N LEU A 364 3.94 -25.55 21.28
CA LEU A 364 4.48 -25.00 20.03
C LEU A 364 3.44 -25.00 18.92
N ALA A 365 2.68 -26.09 18.76
CA ALA A 365 1.59 -26.17 17.78
C ALA A 365 0.50 -25.12 18.05
N GLN A 366 0.11 -24.91 19.31
CA GLN A 366 -0.83 -23.84 19.68
C GLN A 366 -0.27 -22.46 19.35
N LYS A 367 1.02 -22.20 19.64
CA LYS A 367 1.65 -20.91 19.33
C LYS A 367 1.78 -20.64 17.84
N GLN A 368 2.02 -21.67 17.03
CA GLN A 368 1.97 -21.57 15.57
C GLN A 368 0.55 -21.24 15.11
N GLN A 369 -0.47 -21.96 15.61
CA GLN A 369 -1.87 -21.72 15.27
C GLN A 369 -2.35 -20.31 15.66
N ASP A 370 -1.98 -19.83 16.86
CA ASP A 370 -2.27 -18.46 17.31
C ASP A 370 -1.64 -17.42 16.35
N GLY A 371 -0.41 -17.67 15.92
CA GLY A 371 0.33 -16.82 14.98
C GLY A 371 -0.28 -16.81 13.58
N ASP A 372 -0.59 -17.98 13.03
CA ASP A 372 -1.23 -18.14 11.72
C ASP A 372 -2.62 -17.48 11.70
N ALA A 373 -3.39 -17.62 12.78
CA ALA A 373 -4.69 -16.98 12.93
C ALA A 373 -4.57 -15.44 12.97
N TYR A 374 -3.60 -14.91 13.72
CA TYR A 374 -3.34 -13.46 13.76
C TYR A 374 -2.90 -12.91 12.40
N LEU A 375 -2.03 -13.63 11.68
CA LEU A 375 -1.60 -13.24 10.34
C LEU A 375 -2.76 -13.25 9.35
N ASN A 376 -3.58 -14.31 9.32
CA ASN A 376 -4.76 -14.38 8.47
C ASN A 376 -5.74 -13.24 8.75
N GLN A 377 -6.03 -12.94 10.03
CA GLN A 377 -6.86 -11.79 10.40
C GLN A 377 -6.29 -10.47 9.86
N LYS A 378 -4.97 -10.25 9.97
CA LYS A 378 -4.33 -9.03 9.46
C LYS A 378 -4.32 -8.94 7.93
N THR A 379 -4.23 -10.07 7.23
CA THR A 379 -4.42 -10.14 5.79
C THR A 379 -5.86 -9.80 5.41
N GLU A 380 -6.86 -10.40 6.06
CA GLU A 380 -8.28 -10.11 5.80
C GLU A 380 -8.64 -8.63 6.07
N GLU A 381 -8.14 -8.04 7.15
CA GLU A 381 -8.30 -6.60 7.44
C GLU A 381 -7.64 -5.72 6.36
N GLY A 382 -6.47 -6.11 5.86
CA GLY A 382 -5.76 -5.40 4.80
C GLY A 382 -6.46 -5.50 3.44
N ASP A 383 -6.92 -6.69 3.06
CA ASP A 383 -7.66 -6.94 1.82
C ASP A 383 -9.01 -6.22 1.82
N ALA A 384 -9.72 -6.21 2.95
CA ALA A 384 -10.96 -5.45 3.12
C ALA A 384 -10.73 -3.93 2.96
N TYR A 385 -9.64 -3.39 3.53
CA TYR A 385 -9.28 -1.98 3.36
C TYR A 385 -8.94 -1.63 1.90
N LEU A 386 -8.20 -2.49 1.20
CA LEU A 386 -7.87 -2.32 -0.22
C LEU A 386 -9.12 -2.40 -1.11
N ALA A 387 -10.03 -3.33 -0.83
CA ALA A 387 -11.31 -3.44 -1.51
C ALA A 387 -12.15 -2.16 -1.33
N GLN A 388 -12.30 -1.67 -0.10
CA GLN A 388 -13.01 -0.42 0.20
C GLN A 388 -12.40 0.77 -0.56
N LYS A 389 -11.06 0.93 -0.54
CA LYS A 389 -10.40 2.04 -1.25
C LYS A 389 -10.55 1.95 -2.76
N THR A 390 -10.61 0.73 -3.30
CA THR A 390 -10.88 0.50 -4.73
C THR A 390 -12.32 0.85 -5.08
N GLU A 391 -13.29 0.50 -4.23
CA GLU A 391 -14.70 0.85 -4.42
C GLU A 391 -14.92 2.38 -4.34
N GLU A 392 -14.35 3.05 -3.34
CA GLU A 392 -14.37 4.52 -3.22
C GLU A 392 -13.78 5.21 -4.47
N GLY A 393 -12.63 4.70 -4.98
CA GLY A 393 -11.99 5.22 -6.18
C GLY A 393 -12.84 5.00 -7.45
N ASN A 394 -13.43 3.83 -7.60
CA ASN A 394 -14.33 3.52 -8.72
C ASN A 394 -15.60 4.38 -8.68
N ALA A 395 -16.18 4.59 -7.50
CA ALA A 395 -17.34 5.46 -7.32
C ALA A 395 -17.01 6.93 -7.67
N TYR A 396 -15.84 7.42 -7.27
CA TYR A 396 -15.37 8.76 -7.65
C TYR A 396 -15.19 8.91 -9.17
N LEU A 397 -14.59 7.92 -9.84
CA LEU A 397 -14.44 7.91 -11.29
C LEU A 397 -15.79 7.86 -12.02
N ALA A 398 -16.71 7.02 -11.57
CA ALA A 398 -18.07 6.94 -12.12
C ALA A 398 -18.82 8.27 -11.97
N GLY A 399 -18.73 8.94 -10.81
CA GLY A 399 -19.29 10.27 -10.61
C GLY A 399 -18.68 11.32 -11.54
N LYS A 400 -17.36 11.31 -11.74
CA LYS A 400 -16.68 12.22 -12.68
C LYS A 400 -17.05 11.96 -14.14
N GLN A 401 -17.29 10.71 -14.51
CA GLN A 401 -17.79 10.38 -15.84
C GLN A 401 -19.23 10.90 -16.01
N GLN A 402 -20.11 10.69 -15.02
CA GLN A 402 -21.48 11.20 -15.04
C GLN A 402 -21.54 12.74 -15.12
N ASP A 403 -20.69 13.46 -14.36
CA ASP A 403 -20.55 14.92 -14.45
C ASP A 403 -20.18 15.35 -15.89
N GLY A 404 -19.27 14.62 -16.54
CA GLY A 404 -18.81 14.89 -17.90
C GLY A 404 -19.88 14.61 -18.96
N ASP A 405 -20.57 13.47 -18.86
CA ASP A 405 -21.66 13.08 -19.75
C ASP A 405 -22.82 14.09 -19.66
N ALA A 406 -23.18 14.53 -18.44
CA ALA A 406 -24.21 15.55 -18.22
C ALA A 406 -23.81 16.93 -18.80
N TYR A 407 -22.54 17.32 -18.69
CA TYR A 407 -22.04 18.55 -19.29
C TYR A 407 -22.09 18.50 -20.83
N LEU A 408 -21.75 17.36 -21.43
CA LEU A 408 -21.84 17.16 -22.88
C LEU A 408 -23.29 17.19 -23.36
N GLU A 409 -24.22 16.54 -22.63
CA GLU A 409 -25.65 16.57 -22.95
C GLU A 409 -26.21 17.99 -22.85
N GLN A 410 -25.86 18.76 -21.81
CA GLN A 410 -26.24 20.17 -21.70
C GLN A 410 -25.72 20.99 -22.90
N LYS A 411 -24.44 20.81 -23.28
CA LYS A 411 -23.87 21.56 -24.43
C LYS A 411 -24.51 21.17 -25.76
N GLN A 412 -24.91 19.91 -25.92
CA GLN A 412 -25.69 19.47 -27.08
C GLN A 412 -27.07 20.15 -27.11
N GLN A 413 -27.80 20.15 -25.99
CA GLN A 413 -29.12 20.80 -25.88
C GLN A 413 -29.04 22.32 -26.13
N GLU A 414 -28.03 23.01 -25.61
CA GLU A 414 -27.78 24.43 -25.89
C GLU A 414 -27.52 24.69 -27.38
N GLY A 415 -26.75 23.81 -28.04
CA GLY A 415 -26.49 23.88 -29.47
C GLY A 415 -27.74 23.65 -30.32
N ASP A 416 -28.50 22.60 -30.00
CA ASP A 416 -29.75 22.25 -30.71
C ASP A 416 -30.81 23.35 -30.55
N ALA A 417 -30.92 23.94 -29.36
CA ALA A 417 -31.80 25.09 -29.11
C ALA A 417 -31.38 26.33 -29.91
N TYR A 418 -30.07 26.62 -30.02
CA TYR A 418 -29.56 27.71 -30.85
C TYR A 418 -29.87 27.49 -32.34
N PHE A 419 -29.66 26.27 -32.85
CA PHE A 419 -30.01 25.94 -34.24
C PHE A 419 -31.51 26.05 -34.51
N ALA A 420 -32.35 25.55 -33.60
CA ALA A 420 -33.81 25.69 -33.70
C ALA A 420 -34.25 27.16 -33.74
N GLN A 421 -33.70 28.00 -32.85
CA GLN A 421 -33.97 29.44 -32.86
C GLN A 421 -33.54 30.10 -34.18
N LYS A 422 -32.36 29.77 -34.71
CA LYS A 422 -31.89 30.34 -35.99
C LYS A 422 -32.70 29.86 -37.20
N GLN A 423 -33.24 28.65 -37.14
CA GLN A 423 -34.19 28.18 -38.14
C GLN A 423 -35.52 28.94 -38.04
N GLU A 424 -36.08 29.11 -36.84
CA GLU A 424 -37.33 29.87 -36.63
C GLU A 424 -37.21 31.34 -37.05
N GLU A 425 -36.09 32.01 -36.72
CA GLU A 425 -35.78 33.37 -37.20
C GLU A 425 -35.73 33.44 -38.73
N GLY A 426 -35.13 32.43 -39.39
CA GLY A 426 -35.02 32.35 -40.85
C GLY A 426 -36.36 32.08 -41.53
N ASP A 427 -37.14 31.13 -41.02
CA ASP A 427 -38.47 30.79 -41.50
C ASP A 427 -39.44 31.98 -41.31
N GLY A 428 -39.34 32.69 -40.18
CA GLY A 428 -40.09 33.92 -39.92
C GLY A 428 -39.74 35.06 -40.88
N TYR A 429 -38.45 35.25 -41.19
CA TYR A 429 -38.02 36.24 -42.20
C TYR A 429 -38.54 35.89 -43.60
N LEU A 430 -38.49 34.60 -43.97
CA LEU A 430 -39.02 34.13 -45.25
C LEU A 430 -40.53 34.32 -45.35
N ALA A 431 -41.28 33.97 -44.29
CA ALA A 431 -42.73 34.17 -44.22
C ALA A 431 -43.10 35.66 -44.34
N GLN A 432 -42.39 36.56 -43.65
CA GLN A 432 -42.59 38.00 -43.78
C GLN A 432 -42.32 38.47 -45.22
N LYS A 433 -41.25 37.99 -45.87
CA LYS A 433 -40.94 38.36 -47.26
C LYS A 433 -41.96 37.83 -48.26
N THR A 434 -42.55 36.67 -48.02
CA THR A 434 -43.68 36.15 -48.80
C THR A 434 -44.91 37.03 -48.60
N GLN A 435 -45.27 37.38 -47.35
CA GLN A 435 -46.40 38.25 -47.05
C GLN A 435 -46.24 39.67 -47.65
N ASP A 436 -45.04 40.26 -47.56
CA ASP A 436 -44.72 41.54 -48.19
C ASP A 436 -44.96 41.49 -49.71
N ALA A 437 -44.54 40.39 -50.36
CA ALA A 437 -44.71 40.19 -51.80
C ALA A 437 -46.17 39.97 -52.19
N ASP A 438 -46.91 39.11 -51.47
CA ASP A 438 -48.34 38.87 -51.70
C ASP A 438 -49.16 40.15 -51.54
N THR A 439 -48.83 40.97 -50.54
CA THR A 439 -49.45 42.29 -50.33
C THR A 439 -49.16 43.22 -51.50
N TYR A 440 -47.90 43.31 -51.94
CA TYR A 440 -47.51 44.11 -53.11
C TYR A 440 -48.22 43.68 -54.39
N PHE A 441 -48.37 42.37 -54.63
CA PHE A 441 -49.13 41.85 -55.77
C PHE A 441 -50.62 42.16 -55.67
N SER A 442 -51.22 42.03 -54.48
CA SER A 442 -52.62 42.38 -54.23
C SER A 442 -52.90 43.87 -54.46
N ASP A 443 -52.02 44.75 -53.97
CA ASP A 443 -52.11 46.20 -54.17
C ASP A 443 -51.99 46.55 -55.66
N LYS A 444 -51.05 45.92 -56.38
CA LYS A 444 -50.87 46.14 -57.83
C LYS A 444 -52.03 45.63 -58.67
N HIS A 445 -52.64 44.50 -58.29
CA HIS A 445 -53.89 44.05 -58.91
C HIS A 445 -55.02 45.03 -58.64
N THR A 446 -55.19 45.48 -57.41
CA THR A 446 -56.23 46.46 -57.04
C THR A 446 -56.05 47.79 -57.76
N GLU A 447 -54.81 48.27 -57.94
CA GLU A 447 -54.50 49.48 -58.73
C GLU A 447 -54.83 49.29 -60.22
N ALA A 448 -54.54 48.11 -60.78
CA ALA A 448 -54.88 47.77 -62.17
C ALA A 448 -56.40 47.68 -62.38
N ASP A 449 -57.12 47.01 -61.49
CA ASP A 449 -58.59 46.88 -61.54
C ASP A 449 -59.28 48.25 -61.43
N ASN A 450 -58.79 49.12 -60.54
CA ASN A 450 -59.27 50.50 -60.42
C ASN A 450 -58.99 51.32 -61.70
N TYR A 451 -57.80 51.18 -62.29
CA TYR A 451 -57.46 51.85 -63.55
C TYR A 451 -58.34 51.36 -64.70
N GLU A 452 -58.59 50.05 -64.80
CA GLU A 452 -59.51 49.50 -65.80
C GLU A 452 -60.94 50.04 -65.59
N ALA A 453 -61.44 50.07 -64.35
CA ALA A 453 -62.74 50.63 -64.03
C ALA A 453 -62.84 52.13 -64.38
N GLU A 454 -61.78 52.93 -64.15
CA GLU A 454 -61.73 54.32 -64.61
C GLU A 454 -61.76 54.46 -66.14
N VAL A 455 -61.03 53.60 -66.87
CA VAL A 455 -61.00 53.59 -68.33
C VAL A 455 -62.37 53.19 -68.89
N GLN A 456 -62.98 52.13 -68.35
CA GLN A 456 -64.33 51.69 -68.73
C GLN A 456 -65.37 52.79 -68.44
N LYS A 457 -65.32 53.43 -67.27
CA LYS A 457 -66.20 54.57 -66.94
C LYS A 457 -66.00 55.73 -67.90
N ARG A 458 -64.75 56.10 -68.21
CA ARG A 458 -64.44 57.20 -69.13
C ARG A 458 -64.93 56.91 -70.55
N ALA A 459 -64.84 55.65 -71.00
CA ALA A 459 -65.39 55.21 -72.28
C ALA A 459 -66.93 55.28 -72.29
N PHE A 460 -67.59 54.85 -71.21
CA PHE A 460 -69.04 54.95 -71.05
C PHE A 460 -69.52 56.42 -71.01
N ASP A 461 -68.86 57.27 -70.23
CA ASP A 461 -69.16 58.70 -70.15
C ASP A 461 -68.97 59.40 -71.51
N TYR A 462 -68.00 58.95 -72.32
CA TYR A 462 -67.75 59.46 -73.67
C TYR A 462 -68.82 59.00 -74.69
N ASP A 463 -69.18 57.71 -74.70
CA ASP A 463 -70.28 57.18 -75.53
C ASP A 463 -71.62 57.86 -75.16
N SER A 464 -71.92 57.95 -73.87
CA SER A 464 -73.12 58.62 -73.33
C SER A 464 -73.21 60.08 -73.75
N LYS A 465 -72.12 60.86 -73.62
CA LYS A 465 -72.06 62.25 -74.11
C LYS A 465 -72.22 62.35 -75.62
N THR A 466 -71.63 61.43 -76.37
CA THR A 466 -71.68 61.42 -77.83
C THR A 466 -73.09 61.12 -78.33
N ARG A 467 -73.79 60.16 -77.72
CA ARG A 467 -75.20 59.86 -77.98
C ARG A 467 -76.12 61.02 -77.59
N THR A 468 -75.97 61.55 -76.38
CA THR A 468 -76.77 62.69 -75.90
C THR A 468 -76.63 63.90 -76.83
N ALA A 469 -75.40 64.25 -77.23
CA ALA A 469 -75.17 65.34 -78.18
C ALA A 469 -75.76 65.07 -79.58
N ALA A 470 -75.78 63.82 -80.03
CA ALA A 470 -76.43 63.43 -81.29
C ALA A 470 -77.97 63.50 -81.19
N ASP A 471 -78.54 63.06 -80.07
CA ASP A 471 -79.98 63.13 -79.79
C ASP A 471 -80.45 64.59 -79.63
N ASP A 472 -79.69 65.43 -78.92
CA ASP A 472 -79.91 66.88 -78.78
C ASP A 472 -79.81 67.58 -80.14
N TYR A 473 -78.81 67.26 -80.96
CA TYR A 473 -78.70 67.80 -82.32
C TYR A 473 -79.89 67.37 -83.19
N ALA A 474 -80.31 66.11 -83.12
CA ALA A 474 -81.48 65.62 -83.83
C ALA A 474 -82.78 66.29 -83.33
N GLN A 475 -82.88 66.59 -82.03
CA GLN A 475 -83.96 67.38 -81.43
C GLN A 475 -83.97 68.80 -81.98
N GLN A 476 -82.80 69.48 -81.97
CA GLN A 476 -82.65 70.83 -82.49
C GLN A 476 -83.01 70.92 -83.99
N VAL A 477 -82.67 69.90 -84.79
CA VAL A 477 -83.09 69.82 -86.20
C VAL A 477 -84.62 69.65 -86.31
N ARG A 478 -85.25 68.80 -85.48
CA ARG A 478 -86.72 68.66 -85.43
C ARG A 478 -87.41 69.97 -85.06
N ASP A 479 -86.95 70.65 -84.01
CA ASP A 479 -87.55 71.90 -83.52
C ASP A 479 -87.40 73.05 -84.54
N ASN A 480 -86.26 73.11 -85.24
CA ASN A 480 -86.07 74.03 -86.36
C ASN A 480 -87.02 73.74 -87.53
N LEU A 481 -87.22 72.46 -87.90
CA LEU A 481 -88.16 72.05 -88.93
C LEU A 481 -89.61 72.34 -88.54
N GLU A 482 -89.99 72.14 -87.27
CA GLU A 482 -91.31 72.54 -86.76
C GLU A 482 -91.50 74.07 -86.82
N THR A 483 -90.47 74.84 -86.44
CA THR A 483 -90.49 76.30 -86.52
C THR A 483 -90.62 76.79 -87.96
N GLN A 484 -89.85 76.22 -88.90
CA GLN A 484 -89.98 76.51 -90.34
C GLN A 484 -91.37 76.12 -90.86
N THR A 485 -91.93 74.99 -90.41
CA THR A 485 -93.30 74.58 -90.76
C THR A 485 -94.33 75.61 -90.28
N LYS A 486 -94.23 76.09 -89.03
CA LYS A 486 -95.10 77.17 -88.51
C LYS A 486 -94.95 78.48 -89.28
N VAL A 487 -93.74 78.84 -89.71
CA VAL A 487 -93.51 80.01 -90.58
C VAL A 487 -94.15 79.82 -91.96
N ILE A 488 -94.03 78.63 -92.56
CA ILE A 488 -94.68 78.30 -93.83
C ILE A 488 -96.21 78.32 -93.68
N GLU A 489 -96.78 77.76 -92.61
CA GLU A 489 -98.22 77.86 -92.31
C GLU A 489 -98.68 79.31 -92.11
N GLY A 490 -97.87 80.13 -91.42
CA GLY A 490 -98.10 81.57 -91.26
C GLY A 490 -98.11 82.30 -92.59
N ASN A 491 -97.14 82.02 -93.45
CA ASN A 491 -97.07 82.56 -94.82
C ASN A 491 -98.26 82.10 -95.68
N ILE A 492 -98.70 80.85 -95.55
CA ILE A 492 -99.90 80.33 -96.23
C ILE A 492 -101.16 81.05 -95.75
N LYS A 493 -101.30 81.31 -94.43
CA LYS A 493 -102.41 82.10 -93.88
C LYS A 493 -102.36 83.55 -94.38
N GLY A 494 -101.19 84.18 -94.37
CA GLY A 494 -100.97 85.53 -94.90
C GLY A 494 -101.27 85.63 -96.40
N LEU A 495 -100.87 84.63 -97.20
CA LEU A 495 -101.20 84.54 -98.63
C LEU A 495 -102.70 84.36 -98.86
N LYS A 496 -103.40 83.54 -98.06
CA LYS A 496 -104.86 83.41 -98.13
C LYS A 496 -105.59 84.69 -97.73
N GLN A 497 -105.08 85.40 -96.73
CA GLN A 497 -105.62 86.70 -96.34
C GLN A 497 -105.38 87.75 -97.43
N PHE A 498 -104.17 87.80 -98.00
CA PHE A 498 -103.85 88.63 -99.15
C PHE A 498 -104.73 88.29 -100.36
N GLU A 499 -104.98 87.00 -100.65
CA GLU A 499 -105.91 86.58 -101.71
C GLU A 499 -107.35 87.06 -101.42
N THR A 500 -107.78 87.00 -100.16
CA THR A 500 -109.11 87.48 -99.73
C THR A 500 -109.22 89.01 -99.89
N GLU A 501 -108.21 89.76 -99.44
CA GLU A 501 -108.15 91.22 -99.59
C GLU A 501 -107.98 91.65 -101.05
N TYR A 502 -107.22 90.89 -101.86
CA TYR A 502 -107.08 91.11 -103.30
C TYR A 502 -108.40 90.85 -104.03
N ARG A 503 -109.11 89.77 -103.70
CA ARG A 503 -110.47 89.50 -104.22
C ARG A 503 -111.45 90.60 -103.81
N ALA A 504 -111.38 91.11 -102.58
CA ALA A 504 -112.19 92.23 -102.12
C ALA A 504 -111.89 93.51 -102.91
N ARG A 505 -110.61 93.89 -103.08
CA ARG A 505 -110.21 95.04 -103.90
C ARG A 505 -110.55 94.88 -105.39
N LEU A 506 -110.48 93.65 -105.92
CA LEU A 506 -110.92 93.34 -107.27
C LEU A 506 -112.44 93.52 -107.41
N THR A 507 -113.21 93.15 -106.39
CA THR A 507 -114.67 93.37 -106.33
C THR A 507 -115.00 94.85 -106.24
N ASP A 508 -114.30 95.62 -105.41
CA ASP A 508 -114.44 97.09 -105.33
C ASP A 508 -114.08 97.77 -106.67
N PHE A 509 -112.99 97.35 -107.31
CA PHE A 509 -112.56 97.89 -108.61
C PHE A 509 -113.54 97.57 -109.73
N LEU A 510 -114.08 96.34 -109.76
CA LEU A 510 -115.16 95.96 -110.67
C LEU A 510 -116.45 96.73 -110.37
N GLY A 511 -116.77 96.98 -109.10
CA GLY A 511 -117.90 97.82 -108.68
C GLY A 511 -117.74 99.28 -109.13
N GLN A 512 -116.53 99.84 -109.06
CA GLN A 512 -116.22 101.17 -109.60
C GLN A 512 -116.37 101.20 -111.13
N LEU A 513 -115.87 100.19 -111.84
CA LEU A 513 -116.05 100.04 -113.30
C LEU A 513 -117.53 99.94 -113.71
N VAL A 514 -118.34 99.15 -113.01
CA VAL A 514 -119.79 99.03 -113.29
C VAL A 514 -120.52 100.36 -113.08
N ASN A 515 -120.17 101.12 -112.03
CA ASN A 515 -120.72 102.46 -111.84
C ASN A 515 -120.24 103.45 -112.91
N GLN A 516 -118.99 103.32 -113.40
CA GLN A 516 -118.45 104.20 -114.44
C GLN A 516 -119.00 103.90 -115.85
N VAL A 517 -119.48 102.67 -116.09
CA VAL A 517 -120.15 102.25 -117.35
C VAL A 517 -121.65 102.59 -117.36
N SER A 518 -122.28 102.82 -116.20
CA SER A 518 -123.73 103.03 -116.10
C SER A 518 -124.23 104.40 -116.59
N ASP A 519 -123.38 105.43 -116.59
CA ASP A 519 -123.76 106.80 -117.00
C ASP A 519 -123.47 107.11 -118.49
N THR A 520 -122.91 106.17 -119.26
CA THR A 520 -122.46 106.43 -120.64
C THR A 520 -122.88 105.36 -121.64
N ASN A 521 -124.19 105.09 -121.76
CA ASN A 521 -124.70 104.57 -123.03
C ASN A 521 -126.13 105.00 -123.39
N ASN A 522 -126.22 105.77 -124.48
CA ASN A 522 -127.43 106.01 -125.25
C ASN A 522 -127.13 105.65 -126.72
N TYR A 523 -127.54 104.44 -127.12
CA TYR A 523 -127.75 103.93 -128.48
C TYR A 523 -126.59 103.96 -129.51
N ASP A 524 -126.48 103.06 -130.50
CA ASP A 524 -126.85 101.63 -130.68
C ASP A 524 -126.42 101.27 -132.13
N GLN A 525 -125.66 100.18 -132.37
CA GLN A 525 -125.55 99.52 -133.70
C GLN A 525 -124.65 98.27 -133.72
N ASP A 526 -125.28 97.12 -134.01
CA ASP A 526 -124.74 95.90 -134.66
C ASP A 526 -124.51 96.18 -136.19
N PRO A 527 -123.85 95.34 -137.04
CA PRO A 527 -123.99 93.87 -137.07
C PRO A 527 -122.79 92.98 -137.58
N GLN A 528 -122.90 91.65 -137.35
CA GLN A 528 -122.41 90.51 -138.19
C GLN A 528 -120.87 90.29 -138.34
N ASP A 529 -120.29 89.11 -138.60
CA ASP A 529 -120.73 87.72 -138.92
C ASP A 529 -119.51 86.76 -138.64
N ASN A 530 -119.56 85.42 -138.44
CA ASN A 530 -120.61 84.42 -138.14
C ASN A 530 -119.98 83.07 -137.68
N ASN A 531 -120.75 82.20 -136.99
CA ASN A 531 -120.54 80.75 -136.69
C ASN A 531 -119.21 80.22 -136.07
N ASP A 532 -119.21 79.22 -135.18
CA ASP A 532 -120.28 78.39 -134.57
C ASP A 532 -120.32 78.55 -133.03
#